data_AF-W6RLV6-F1
#
_entry.id   AF-W6RLV6-F1
#
_cell.length_a   1.000
_cell.length_b   1.000
_cell.length_c   1.000
_cell.angle_alpha   90.00
_cell.angle_beta   90.00
_cell.angle_gamma   90.00
#
_symmetry.space_group_name_H-M   'P 1'
#
loop_
_entity.id
_entity.type
_entity.pdbx_description
1 polymer ?
#
loop_
_entity_poly.entity_id
_entity_poly.type
_entity_poly.pdbx_seq_one_letter_code
_entity_poly.pdbx_strand_id
1 'polypeptide(L)' 'MKRFKSARHLQRFVSIHDPIANLFRISRHDIISSHHRKLRAAAMNLWAKIARA' A
#
# COMPACT_ATOMS: atom_id res chain seq x y z
N MET A 1 -3.10 -15.65 8.55
CA MET A 1 -3.53 -14.37 9.16
C MET A 1 -4.10 -14.64 10.54
N LYS A 2 -3.72 -13.88 11.58
CA LYS A 2 -4.41 -13.97 12.88
C LYS A 2 -5.90 -13.67 12.69
N ARG A 3 -6.78 -14.33 13.45
CA ARG A 3 -8.22 -14.07 13.39
C ARG A 3 -8.54 -12.66 13.90
N PHE A 4 -9.40 -11.95 13.17
CA PHE A 4 -9.97 -10.68 13.64
C PHE A 4 -11.04 -10.95 14.70
N LYS A 5 -11.10 -10.12 15.74
CA LYS A 5 -12.07 -10.25 16.83
C LYS A 5 -13.53 -10.00 16.38
N SER A 6 -13.73 -9.29 15.28
CA SER A 6 -15.06 -9.02 14.70
C SER A 6 -14.96 -8.62 13.23
N ALA A 7 -16.08 -8.71 12.51
CA ALA A 7 -16.19 -8.24 11.13
C ALA A 7 -15.85 -6.75 10.97
N ARG A 8 -16.21 -5.92 11.97
CA ARG A 8 -15.86 -4.49 11.97
C ARG A 8 -14.34 -4.25 12.00
N HIS A 9 -13.58 -5.08 12.72
CA HIS A 9 -12.12 -5.00 12.72
C HIS A 9 -11.53 -5.41 11.38
N LEU A 10 -12.06 -6.46 10.75
CA LEU A 10 -11.67 -6.85 9.39
C LEU A 10 -11.99 -5.72 8.40
N GLN A 11 -13.17 -5.12 8.47
CA GLN A 11 -13.59 -4.06 7.55
C GLN A 11 -12.66 -2.85 7.63
N ARG A 12 -12.32 -2.40 8.85
CA ARG A 12 -11.36 -1.30 9.06
C ARG A 12 -9.96 -1.64 8.56
N PHE A 13 -9.53 -2.89 8.76
CA PHE A 13 -8.24 -3.35 8.27
C PHE A 13 -8.21 -3.34 6.73
N VAL A 14 -9.17 -3.99 6.08
CA VAL A 14 -9.25 -4.10 4.62
C VAL A 14 -9.43 -2.73 3.96
N SER A 15 -10.25 -1.84 4.53
CA SER A 15 -10.45 -0.49 3.99
C SER A 15 -9.17 0.35 3.93
N ILE A 16 -8.19 0.06 4.79
CA ILE A 16 -6.88 0.74 4.80
C ILE A 16 -5.85 -0.08 4.00
N HIS A 17 -5.90 -1.40 4.12
CA HIS A 17 -4.93 -2.32 3.53
C HIS A 17 -5.00 -2.34 2.00
N ASP A 18 -6.20 -2.35 1.40
CA ASP A 18 -6.34 -2.46 -0.05
C ASP A 18 -5.77 -1.24 -0.81
N PRO A 19 -6.05 0.01 -0.39
CA PRO A 19 -5.40 1.18 -0.97
C PRO A 19 -3.87 1.16 -0.85
N ILE A 20 -3.33 0.72 0.29
CA ILE A 20 -1.88 0.60 0.50
C ILE A 20 -1.29 -0.47 -0.43
N ALA A 21 -1.92 -1.63 -0.49
CA ALA A 21 -1.46 -2.73 -1.34
C ALA A 21 -1.44 -2.30 -2.81
N ASN A 22 -2.49 -1.63 -3.28
CA ASN A 22 -2.55 -1.09 -4.63
C ASN A 22 -1.46 -0.03 -4.90
N LEU A 23 -1.22 0.87 -3.96
CA LEU A 23 -0.20 1.93 -4.08
C LEU A 23 1.22 1.37 -4.23
N PHE A 24 1.51 0.21 -3.64
CA PHE A 24 2.82 -0.44 -3.72
C PHE A 24 2.89 -1.63 -4.69
N ARG A 25 1.81 -1.93 -5.41
CA ARG A 25 1.75 -3.00 -6.42
C ARG A 25 2.40 -2.57 -7.73
N ILE A 26 3.71 -2.34 -7.66
CA ILE A 26 4.57 -1.99 -8.81
C ILE A 26 5.20 -3.29 -9.31
N SER A 27 5.00 -3.65 -10.58
CA SER A 27 5.66 -4.82 -11.15
C SER A 27 7.17 -4.57 -11.22
N ARG A 28 7.93 -5.39 -10.50
CA ARG A 28 9.41 -5.35 -10.50
C ARG A 28 9.99 -5.94 -11.78
N HIS A 29 9.30 -6.91 -12.37
CA HIS A 29 9.84 -7.73 -13.45
C HIS A 29 9.71 -7.05 -14.82
N ASP A 30 8.80 -6.09 -14.94
CA ASP A 30 8.51 -5.40 -16.20
C ASP A 30 9.25 -4.06 -16.34
N ILE A 31 10.01 -3.63 -15.31
CA ILE A 31 10.69 -2.33 -15.30
C ILE A 31 12.11 -2.41 -14.77
N ILE A 32 12.96 -1.50 -15.27
CA ILE A 32 14.35 -1.37 -14.79
C ILE A 32 14.35 -0.91 -13.33
N SER A 33 15.31 -1.41 -12.55
CA SER A 33 15.48 -1.12 -11.11
C SER A 33 15.45 0.37 -10.75
N SER A 34 16.00 1.25 -11.61
CA SER A 34 15.97 2.70 -11.39
C SER A 34 14.56 3.28 -11.45
N HIS A 35 13.74 2.81 -12.39
CA HIS A 35 12.34 3.21 -12.54
C HIS A 35 11.50 2.68 -11.36
N HIS A 36 11.72 1.43 -10.97
CA HIS A 36 11.07 0.85 -9.79
C HIS A 36 11.34 1.68 -8.51
N ARG A 37 12.59 2.09 -8.28
CA ARG A 37 12.95 2.94 -7.13
C ARG A 37 12.21 4.29 -7.16
N LYS A 38 12.12 4.94 -8.34
CA LYS A 38 11.38 6.21 -8.50
C LYS A 38 9.90 6.06 -8.18
N LEU A 39 9.24 5.03 -8.75
CA LEU A 39 7.83 4.75 -8.46
C LEU A 39 7.60 4.45 -6.98
N ARG A 40 8.51 3.68 -6.35
CA ARG A 40 8.41 3.36 -4.93
C ARG A 40 8.60 4.59 -4.03
N ALA A 41 9.48 5.53 -4.40
CA ALA A 41 9.63 6.80 -3.70
C ALA A 41 8.38 7.69 -3.84
N ALA A 42 7.80 7.76 -5.04
CA ALA A 42 6.55 8.49 -5.27
C ALA A 42 5.39 7.90 -4.46
N ALA A 43 5.27 6.57 -4.43
CA ALA A 43 4.29 5.86 -3.63
C ALA A 43 4.45 6.15 -2.12
N MET A 44 5.68 6.21 -1.61
CA MET A 44 5.95 6.59 -0.22
C MET A 44 5.57 8.03 0.09
N ASN A 45 5.85 8.97 -0.83
CA ASN A 45 5.43 10.37 -0.66
C ASN A 45 3.91 10.52 -0.63
N LEU A 46 3.19 9.77 -1.47
CA LEU A 46 1.72 9.76 -1.46
C LEU A 46 1.17 9.14 -0.18
N TRP A 47 1.74 8.02 0.27
CA TRP A 47 1.37 7.40 1.54
C TRP A 47 1.56 8.37 2.72
N ALA A 48 2.68 9.09 2.76
CA ALA A 48 2.95 10.07 3.81
C ALA A 48 1.94 11.24 3.81
N LYS A 49 1.37 11.62 2.66
CA LYS A 49 0.30 12.61 2.58
C LYS A 49 -1.02 12.05 3.13
N ILE A 50 -1.37 10.83 2.75
CA ILE A 50 -2.59 10.16 3.22
C ILE A 50 -2.54 9.92 4.74
N ALA A 51 -1.40 9.48 5.26
CA ALA A 51 -1.23 9.18 6.69
C ALA A 51 -1.22 10.42 7.60
N ARG A 52 -1.07 11.63 7.02
CA ARG A 52 -1.11 12.91 7.73
C ARG A 52 -2.42 13.66 7.56
N ALA A 53 -3.32 13.18 6.70
CA ALA A 53 -4.67 13.72 6.51
C ALA A 53 -5.62 13.12 7.54
#